data_AF-A0A699S3B4-F1
#
_entry.id   AF-A0A699S3B4-F1
#
_cell.length_a   1.000
_cell.length_b   1.000
_cell.length_c   1.000
_cell.angle_alpha   90.00
_cell.angle_beta   90.00
_cell.angle_gamma   90.00
#
_symmetry.space_group_name_H-M   'P 1'
#
loop_
_entity.id
_entity.type
_entity.pdbx_description
1 polymer ?
#
loop_
_entity_poly.entity_id
_entity_poly.type
_entity_poly.pdbx_seq_one_letter_code
_entity_poly.pdbx_strand_id
1 'polypeptide(L)'
;MVTNEVQAESVLYGVDGAVSVLQSGASIVLSSTVSPAFISQLELRLQNENKGLKLIDAPVSGGVIRASEGTLTIMASGTDEAIEHAGSVLSSLSEKL
;
A
#
# COMPACT_ATOMS: atom_id res chain seq x y z
N MET A 1 9.06 -1.38 -3.00
CA MET A 1 8.72 -0.29 -2.05
C MET A 1 9.43 0.98 -2.49
N VAL A 2 8.85 2.13 -2.23
CA VAL A 2 9.44 3.46 -2.48
C VAL A 2 9.67 4.19 -1.17
N THR A 3 10.40 5.32 -1.17
CA THR A 3 10.85 5.94 0.09
C THR A 3 9.95 7.09 0.57
N ASN A 4 9.17 7.73 -0.30
CA ASN A 4 8.38 8.90 0.06
C ASN A 4 7.15 9.11 -0.85
N GLU A 5 6.34 10.12 -0.51
CA GLU A 5 5.12 10.52 -1.22
C GLU A 5 5.35 10.81 -2.70
N VAL A 6 6.43 11.53 -3.04
CA VAL A 6 6.75 11.90 -4.44
C VAL A 6 6.97 10.66 -5.28
N GLN A 7 7.69 9.67 -4.75
CA GLN A 7 7.92 8.42 -5.46
C GLN A 7 6.65 7.54 -5.52
N ALA A 8 5.84 7.52 -4.45
CA ALA A 8 4.57 6.81 -4.45
C ALA A 8 3.62 7.37 -5.52
N GLU A 9 3.49 8.69 -5.58
CA GLU A 9 2.73 9.41 -6.59
C GLU A 9 3.25 9.11 -8.01
N SER A 10 4.57 9.17 -8.21
CA SER A 10 5.17 8.86 -9.52
C SER A 10 4.93 7.42 -9.96
N VAL A 11 4.96 6.44 -9.05
CA VAL A 11 4.72 5.02 -9.39
C VAL A 11 3.25 4.76 -9.68
N LEU A 12 2.33 5.46 -9.01
CA LEU A 12 0.90 5.26 -9.20
C LEU A 12 0.34 6.03 -10.40
N TYR A 13 0.78 7.27 -10.59
CA TYR A 13 0.18 8.23 -11.54
C TYR A 13 1.18 8.98 -12.42
N GLY A 14 2.47 8.64 -12.36
CA GLY A 14 3.47 9.20 -13.27
C GLY A 14 3.27 8.74 -14.73
N VAL A 15 4.26 9.01 -15.57
CA VAL A 15 4.22 8.72 -17.02
C VAL A 15 3.87 7.24 -17.30
N ASP A 16 4.42 6.32 -16.51
CA ASP A 16 4.12 4.88 -16.57
C ASP A 16 3.38 4.41 -15.30
N GLY A 17 2.45 5.24 -14.82
CA GLY A 17 1.73 5.03 -13.57
C GLY A 17 0.91 3.73 -13.54
N ALA A 18 1.10 2.94 -12.50
CA ALA A 18 0.48 1.62 -12.34
C ALA A 18 -1.05 1.67 -12.34
N VAL A 19 -1.67 2.74 -11.84
CA VAL A 19 -3.14 2.83 -11.70
C VAL A 19 -3.87 2.65 -13.02
N SER A 20 -3.29 3.15 -14.11
CA SER A 20 -3.88 3.03 -15.46
C SER A 20 -4.01 1.57 -15.93
N VAL A 21 -3.09 0.69 -15.53
CA VAL A 21 -3.00 -0.71 -15.98
C VAL A 21 -3.44 -1.73 -14.93
N LEU A 22 -3.64 -1.31 -13.67
CA LEU A 22 -4.19 -2.19 -12.63
C LEU A 22 -5.56 -2.72 -13.02
N GLN A 23 -5.77 -4.01 -12.72
CA GLN A 23 -7.05 -4.68 -12.86
C GLN A 23 -8.06 -4.14 -11.84
N SER A 24 -9.35 -4.26 -12.16
CA SER A 24 -10.41 -3.95 -11.22
C SER A 24 -10.29 -4.79 -9.95
N GLY A 25 -10.53 -4.16 -8.79
CA GLY A 25 -10.45 -4.82 -7.49
C GLY A 25 -9.03 -4.96 -6.91
N ALA A 26 -7.98 -4.54 -7.62
CA ALA A 26 -6.60 -4.70 -7.18
C ALA A 26 -6.30 -3.94 -5.87
N SER A 27 -5.40 -4.52 -5.06
CA SER A 27 -4.92 -3.91 -3.81
C SER A 27 -3.60 -3.18 -4.03
N ILE A 28 -3.50 -1.97 -3.49
CA ILE A 28 -2.29 -1.16 -3.40
C ILE A 28 -1.88 -1.16 -1.94
N VAL A 29 -0.75 -1.81 -1.64
CA VAL A 29 -0.15 -1.80 -0.30
C VAL A 29 0.94 -0.75 -0.28
N LEU A 30 0.68 0.38 0.39
CA LEU A 30 1.63 1.47 0.53
C LEU A 30 2.44 1.27 1.81
N SER A 31 3.67 0.82 1.66
CA SER A 31 4.56 0.56 2.81
C SER A 31 5.51 1.71 3.15
N SER A 32 5.39 2.83 2.45
CA SER A 32 6.20 4.03 2.68
C SER A 32 5.60 4.83 3.84
N THR A 33 6.44 5.36 4.72
CA THR A 33 5.98 6.32 5.72
C THR A 33 5.64 7.64 5.03
N VAL A 34 4.36 7.99 5.00
CA VAL A 34 3.81 9.18 4.37
C VAL A 34 2.90 9.94 5.35
N SER A 35 2.49 11.14 4.99
CA SER A 35 1.54 11.91 5.79
C SER A 35 0.12 11.33 5.69
N PRO A 36 -0.69 11.44 6.77
CA PRO A 36 -2.10 11.05 6.71
C PRO A 36 -2.89 11.81 5.62
N ALA A 37 -2.54 13.07 5.36
CA ALA A 37 -3.17 13.87 4.32
C ALA A 37 -2.94 13.27 2.91
N PHE A 38 -1.74 12.77 2.64
CA PHE A 38 -1.43 12.09 1.39
C PHE A 38 -2.28 10.82 1.22
N ILE A 39 -2.41 10.00 2.28
CA ILE A 39 -3.27 8.80 2.25
C ILE A 39 -4.71 9.16 1.89
N SER A 40 -5.30 10.14 2.56
CA SER A 40 -6.70 10.54 2.30
C SER A 40 -6.90 11.07 0.87
N GLN A 41 -5.93 11.82 0.34
CA GLN A 41 -5.99 12.32 -1.04
C GLN A 41 -5.85 11.17 -2.05
N LEU A 42 -4.93 10.25 -1.80
CA LEU A 42 -4.71 9.08 -2.64
C LEU A 42 -5.95 8.18 -2.67
N GLU A 43 -6.57 7.93 -1.52
CA GLU A 43 -7.80 7.15 -1.40
C GLU A 43 -8.93 7.75 -2.24
N LEU A 44 -9.19 9.07 -2.10
CA LEU A 44 -10.20 9.77 -2.89
C LEU A 44 -9.92 9.66 -4.39
N ARG A 45 -8.65 9.77 -4.79
CA ARG A 45 -8.27 9.65 -6.20
C ARG A 45 -8.50 8.24 -6.75
N LEU A 46 -8.12 7.21 -6.00
CA LEU A 46 -8.33 5.81 -6.39
C LEU A 46 -9.82 5.46 -6.50
N GLN A 47 -10.68 6.03 -5.66
CA GLN A 47 -12.12 5.87 -5.77
C GLN A 47 -12.66 6.42 -7.11
N ASN A 48 -12.11 7.55 -7.58
CA ASN A 48 -12.51 8.18 -8.85
C ASN A 48 -12.08 7.38 -10.09
N GLU A 49 -11.19 6.40 -9.96
CA GLU A 49 -10.80 5.50 -11.06
C GLU A 49 -11.91 4.54 -11.47
N ASN A 50 -12.97 4.39 -10.66
CA ASN A 50 -14.10 3.48 -10.90
C ASN A 50 -13.68 2.01 -11.15
N LYS A 51 -12.50 1.62 -10.67
CA LYS A 51 -11.95 0.26 -10.77
C LYS A 51 -12.14 -0.56 -9.49
N GLY A 52 -12.65 0.04 -8.42
CA GLY A 52 -12.75 -0.62 -7.10
C GLY A 52 -11.37 -0.97 -6.53
N LEU A 53 -10.37 -0.09 -6.75
CA LEU A 53 -9.04 -0.27 -6.20
C LEU A 53 -9.07 -0.13 -4.68
N LYS A 54 -8.30 -0.98 -4.00
CA LYS A 54 -8.25 -1.04 -2.54
C LYS A 54 -6.91 -0.46 -2.06
N LEU A 55 -6.94 0.51 -1.16
CA LEU A 55 -5.73 1.06 -0.56
C LEU A 55 -5.51 0.48 0.83
N ILE A 56 -4.28 0.05 1.11
CA ILE A 56 -3.82 -0.32 2.44
C ILE A 56 -2.61 0.55 2.74
N ASP A 57 -2.72 1.41 3.76
CA ASP A 57 -1.57 2.11 4.34
C ASP A 57 -0.90 1.19 5.36
N ALA A 58 0.31 0.75 5.07
CA ALA A 58 1.01 -0.31 5.79
C ALA A 58 2.50 0.00 5.99
N PRO A 59 2.86 1.13 6.63
CA PRO A 59 4.24 1.45 6.93
C PRO A 59 4.88 0.34 7.76
N VAL A 60 6.16 0.08 7.49
CA VAL A 60 6.89 -1.05 8.07
C VAL A 60 8.09 -0.61 8.90
N SER A 61 8.46 -1.44 9.89
CA SER A 61 9.70 -1.30 10.65
C SER A 61 10.39 -2.66 10.83
N GLY A 62 11.71 -2.66 11.07
CA GLY A 62 12.49 -3.89 11.26
C GLY A 62 13.77 -3.99 10.42
N GLY A 63 13.94 -3.09 9.44
CA GLY A 63 15.13 -3.05 8.60
C GLY A 63 15.27 -4.26 7.66
N VAL A 64 16.42 -4.32 6.96
CA VAL A 64 16.65 -5.30 5.89
C VAL A 64 16.64 -6.75 6.39
N ILE A 65 17.18 -6.99 7.60
CA ILE A 65 17.25 -8.34 8.19
C ILE A 65 15.84 -8.92 8.36
N ARG A 66 14.96 -8.20 9.08
CA ARG A 66 13.58 -8.67 9.31
C ARG A 66 12.77 -8.73 8.02
N ALA A 67 13.02 -7.84 7.06
CA ALA A 67 12.40 -7.93 5.73
C ALA A 67 12.78 -9.23 5.03
N SER A 68 14.05 -9.66 5.11
CA SER A 68 14.52 -10.91 4.49
C SER A 68 13.98 -12.17 5.19
N GLU A 69 13.64 -12.06 6.47
CA GLU A 69 13.11 -13.14 7.30
C GLU A 69 11.57 -13.19 7.30
N GLY A 70 10.89 -12.21 6.73
CA GLY A 70 9.42 -12.09 6.79
C GLY A 70 8.89 -11.74 8.18
N THR A 71 9.71 -11.07 9.00
CA THR A 71 9.41 -10.75 10.41
C THR A 71 9.24 -9.24 10.63
N LEU A 72 8.79 -8.50 9.61
CA LEU A 72 8.54 -7.07 9.76
C LEU A 72 7.44 -6.80 10.80
N THR A 73 7.48 -5.61 11.38
CA THR A 73 6.31 -5.05 12.05
C THR A 73 5.62 -4.15 11.05
N ILE A 74 4.35 -4.46 10.75
CA ILE A 74 3.53 -3.71 9.80
C ILE A 74 2.38 -3.08 10.59
N MET A 75 2.10 -1.80 10.36
CA MET A 75 0.93 -1.13 10.93
C MET A 75 -0.08 -0.90 9.82
N ALA A 76 -0.94 -1.89 9.56
CA ALA A 76 -1.85 -1.85 8.42
C ALA A 76 -3.17 -1.14 8.75
N SER A 77 -3.61 -0.25 7.88
CA SER A 77 -4.91 0.41 7.93
C SER A 77 -5.53 0.51 6.53
N GLY A 78 -6.85 0.43 6.47
CA GLY A 78 -7.63 0.39 5.24
C GLY A 78 -9.05 -0.10 5.53
N THR A 79 -9.87 -0.28 4.49
CA THR A 79 -11.18 -0.91 4.67
C THR A 79 -11.04 -2.39 5.06
N ASP A 80 -12.04 -2.95 5.74
CA ASP A 80 -12.04 -4.37 6.11
C ASP A 80 -11.80 -5.28 4.90
N GLU A 81 -12.45 -4.96 3.77
CA GLU A 81 -12.28 -5.68 2.50
C GLU A 81 -10.84 -5.59 1.98
N ALA A 82 -10.18 -4.43 2.11
CA ALA A 82 -8.79 -4.25 1.69
C ALA A 82 -7.82 -5.07 2.54
N ILE A 83 -8.02 -5.05 3.86
CA ILE A 83 -7.21 -5.80 4.82
C ILE A 83 -7.42 -7.31 4.63
N GLU A 84 -8.65 -7.77 4.47
CA GLU A 84 -8.96 -9.18 4.21
C GLU A 84 -8.32 -9.66 2.89
N HIS A 85 -8.47 -8.88 1.82
CA HIS A 85 -7.93 -9.23 0.50
C HIS A 85 -6.40 -9.30 0.46
N ALA A 86 -5.71 -8.41 1.20
CA ALA A 86 -4.24 -8.38 1.27
C ALA A 86 -3.67 -9.19 2.46
N GLY A 87 -4.52 -9.74 3.33
CA GLY A 87 -4.12 -10.23 4.65
C GLY A 87 -3.11 -11.38 4.62
N SER A 88 -3.23 -12.29 3.65
CA SER A 88 -2.27 -13.41 3.49
C SER A 88 -0.87 -12.92 3.11
N VAL A 89 -0.79 -11.90 2.26
CA VAL A 89 0.48 -11.27 1.86
C VAL A 89 1.07 -10.51 3.05
N LEU A 90 0.27 -9.69 3.72
CA LEU A 90 0.74 -8.92 4.89
C LEU A 90 1.25 -9.86 5.99
N SER A 91 0.50 -10.92 6.31
CA SER A 91 0.88 -11.92 7.30
C SER A 91 2.14 -12.70 6.93
N SER A 92 2.43 -12.87 5.64
CA SER A 92 3.66 -13.55 5.19
C SER A 92 4.90 -12.66 5.30
N LEU A 93 4.72 -11.34 5.38
CA LEU A 93 5.80 -10.36 5.47
C LEU A 93 6.06 -9.91 6.91
N SER A 94 5.13 -10.21 7.83
CA SER A 94 5.15 -9.70 9.19
C SER A 94 5.12 -10.80 10.24
N GLU A 95 5.88 -10.61 11.32
CA GLU A 95 5.66 -11.36 12.55
C GLU A 95 4.46 -10.79 13.34
N LYS A 96 4.24 -9.48 13.19
CA LYS A 96 3.14 -8.75 13.82
C LYS A 96 2.50 -7.77 12.84
N LEU A 97 1.19 -7.95 12.66
CA LEU A 97 0.28 -7.06 11.95
C LEU A 97 -0.39 -6.07 12.91
#